data_AF-A0AAV5L313-F1
#
_entry.id   AF-A0AAV5L313-F1
#
_cell.length_a   1.000
_cell.length_b   1.000
_cell.length_c   1.000
_cell.angle_alpha   90.00
_cell.angle_beta   90.00
_cell.angle_gamma   90.00
#
_symmetry.space_group_name_H-M   'P 1'
#
loop_
_entity.id
_entity.type
_entity.pdbx_description
1 polymer ?
#
loop_
_entity_poly.entity_id
_entity_poly.type
_entity_poly.pdbx_seq_one_letter_code
_entity_poly.pdbx_strand_id
1 'polypeptide(L)'
;MLQLRKGNLVRKFNLYREWGWSNEQALLIFVKFPYCMIFSESKITAIMDFLVNKMGFSSSYIAERPALLTYSLKKRITPRCSVLQVLLSKVLVKDGFSVFSVASITEDKFLQKYVTCYKDESPQLMKLY
;
A
#
# COMPACT_ATOMS: atom_id res chain seq x y z
N MET A 1 -6.74 16.62 19.12
CA MET A 1 -6.79 15.16 19.37
C MET A 1 -8.05 14.63 18.70
N LEU A 2 -7.95 13.69 17.75
CA LEU A 2 -9.13 13.13 17.07
C LEU A 2 -9.99 12.38 18.10
N GLN A 3 -11.22 12.84 18.36
CA GLN A 3 -12.15 12.12 19.22
C GLN A 3 -12.70 10.89 18.49
N LEU A 4 -12.08 9.73 18.73
CA LEU A 4 -12.59 8.44 18.28
C LEU A 4 -13.60 7.91 19.31
N ARG A 5 -14.84 7.66 18.88
CA ARG A 5 -15.83 6.97 19.74
C ARG A 5 -15.33 5.56 20.05
N LYS A 6 -15.50 5.09 21.28
CA LYS A 6 -15.09 3.74 21.74
C LYS A 6 -15.56 2.61 20.81
N GLY A 7 -16.78 2.72 20.24
CA GLY A 7 -17.31 1.76 19.27
C GLY A 7 -16.53 1.69 17.96
N ASN A 8 -15.99 2.81 17.47
CA ASN A 8 -15.15 2.82 16.28
C ASN A 8 -13.81 2.13 16.54
N LEU A 9 -13.26 2.28 17.75
CA LEU A 9 -12.00 1.63 18.13
C LEU A 9 -12.12 0.10 18.05
N VAL A 10 -13.18 -0.46 18.65
CA VAL A 10 -13.42 -1.91 18.69
C VAL A 10 -13.61 -2.47 17.27
N ARG A 11 -14.41 -1.80 16.43
CA ARG A 11 -14.61 -2.22 15.04
C ARG A 11 -13.31 -2.24 14.24
N LYS A 12 -12.45 -1.24 14.42
CA LYS A 12 -11.13 -1.22 13.77
C LYS A 12 -10.23 -2.33 14.26
N PHE A 13 -10.15 -2.58 15.57
CA PHE A 13 -9.38 -3.71 16.10
C PHE A 13 -9.84 -5.04 15.49
N ASN A 14 -11.14 -5.28 15.43
CA ASN A 14 -11.69 -6.49 14.83
C ASN A 14 -11.33 -6.60 13.34
N LEU A 15 -11.46 -5.51 12.59
CA LEU A 15 -11.08 -5.48 11.17
C LEU A 15 -9.60 -5.84 10.97
N TYR A 16 -8.68 -5.24 11.74
CA TYR A 16 -7.26 -5.57 11.58
C TYR A 16 -6.92 -6.99 12.04
N ARG A 17 -7.66 -7.53 13.02
CA ARG A 17 -7.56 -8.94 13.42
C ARG A 17 -7.99 -9.89 12.31
N GLU A 18 -9.05 -9.57 11.56
CA GLU A 18 -9.46 -10.34 10.38
C GLU A 18 -8.36 -10.38 9.32
N TRP A 19 -7.55 -9.32 9.23
CA TRP A 19 -6.34 -9.29 8.41
C TRP A 19 -5.10 -9.91 9.07
N GLY A 20 -5.24 -10.59 10.21
CA GLY A 20 -4.17 -11.34 10.86
C GLY A 20 -3.25 -10.53 11.77
N TRP A 21 -3.61 -9.30 12.15
CA TRP A 21 -2.83 -8.53 13.12
C TRP A 21 -3.16 -8.98 14.55
N SER A 22 -2.15 -9.11 15.40
CA SER A 22 -2.37 -9.28 16.84
C SER A 22 -2.92 -8.00 17.47
N ASN A 23 -3.55 -8.10 18.65
CA ASN A 23 -4.03 -6.92 19.37
C ASN A 23 -2.87 -5.99 19.74
N GLU A 24 -1.73 -6.55 20.10
CA GLU A 24 -0.50 -5.84 20.48
C GLU A 24 0.07 -5.10 19.27
N GLN A 25 0.12 -5.76 18.10
CA GLN A 25 0.54 -5.12 16.85
C GLN A 25 -0.39 -3.97 16.47
N ALA A 26 -1.70 -4.21 16.49
CA ALA A 26 -2.69 -3.17 16.17
C ALA A 26 -2.58 -1.97 17.13
N LEU A 27 -2.45 -2.22 18.44
CA LEU A 27 -2.29 -1.18 19.45
C LEU A 27 -1.00 -0.37 19.24
N LEU A 28 0.12 -1.04 18.97
CA LEU A 28 1.39 -0.39 18.68
C LEU A 28 1.29 0.52 17.45
N ILE A 29 0.61 0.07 16.40
CA ILE A 29 0.40 0.82 15.17
C ILE A 29 -0.51 2.01 15.40
N PHE A 30 -1.56 1.87 16.22
CA PHE A 30 -2.48 2.96 16.51
C PHE A 30 -1.81 4.08 17.32
N VAL A 31 -0.88 3.73 18.21
CA VAL A 31 -0.08 4.70 18.94
C VAL A 31 0.91 5.40 18.01
N LYS A 32 1.63 4.65 17.17
CA LYS A 32 2.65 5.21 16.26
C LYS A 32 2.06 5.97 15.08
N PHE A 33 0.90 5.55 14.61
CA PHE A 33 0.24 6.08 13.41
C PHE A 33 -1.28 6.13 13.61
N PRO A 34 -1.80 7.06 14.44
CA PRO A 34 -3.22 7.14 14.76
C PRO A 34 -4.11 7.42 13.53
N TYR A 35 -3.53 7.94 12.44
CA TYR A 35 -4.24 8.18 11.18
C TYR A 35 -4.79 6.90 10.53
N CYS A 36 -4.28 5.71 10.83
CA CYS A 36 -4.91 4.49 10.30
C CYS A 36 -6.38 4.33 10.75
N MET A 37 -6.75 4.93 11.89
CA MET A 37 -8.09 4.85 12.47
C MET A 37 -9.12 5.76 11.81
N ILE A 38 -8.68 6.78 11.06
CA ILE A 38 -9.59 7.74 10.39
C ILE A 38 -10.12 7.23 9.05
N PHE A 39 -9.47 6.23 8.45
CA PHE A 39 -9.90 5.69 7.16
C PHE A 39 -11.15 4.83 7.32
N SER A 40 -12.01 4.79 6.30
CA SER A 40 -13.19 3.90 6.32
C SER A 40 -12.77 2.43 6.35
N GLU A 41 -13.61 1.56 6.92
CA GLU A 41 -13.38 0.11 6.89
C GLU A 41 -13.26 -0.37 5.44
N SER A 42 -14.12 0.10 4.55
CA SER A 42 -14.07 -0.20 3.12
C SER A 42 -12.74 0.15 2.44
N LYS A 43 -12.13 1.30 2.79
CA LYS A 43 -10.84 1.71 2.24
C LYS A 43 -9.72 0.79 2.74
N ILE A 44 -9.72 0.47 4.03
CA ILE A 44 -8.72 -0.43 4.61
C ILE A 44 -8.83 -1.81 3.95
N THR A 45 -10.02 -2.41 3.92
CA THR A 45 -10.27 -3.71 3.30
C THR A 45 -9.85 -3.72 1.84
N ALA A 46 -10.18 -2.70 1.05
CA ALA A 46 -9.80 -2.66 -0.37
C ALA A 46 -8.28 -2.58 -0.57
N ILE A 47 -7.55 -1.85 0.28
CA ILE A 47 -6.08 -1.78 0.20
C ILE A 47 -5.46 -3.10 0.65
N MET A 48 -5.92 -3.66 1.76
CA MET A 48 -5.43 -4.94 2.29
C MET A 48 -5.67 -6.08 1.30
N ASP A 49 -6.86 -6.17 0.72
CA ASP A 49 -7.17 -7.18 -0.30
C ASP A 49 -6.25 -7.07 -1.51
N PHE A 50 -6.06 -5.85 -2.02
CA PHE A 50 -5.15 -5.64 -3.15
C PHE A 50 -3.71 -6.02 -2.81
N LEU A 51 -3.18 -5.56 -1.68
CA LEU A 51 -1.76 -5.78 -1.36
C LEU A 51 -1.48 -7.19 -0.86
N VAL A 52 -2.34 -7.76 -0.02
CA VAL A 52 -2.14 -9.08 0.57
C VAL A 52 -2.58 -10.17 -0.39
N ASN A 53 -3.84 -10.16 -0.82
CA ASN A 53 -4.40 -11.27 -1.59
C ASN A 53 -3.96 -11.21 -3.06
N LYS A 54 -4.00 -10.03 -3.69
CA LYS A 54 -3.67 -9.89 -5.12
C LYS A 54 -2.18 -9.73 -5.40
N MET A 55 -1.45 -9.00 -4.56
CA MET A 55 -0.01 -8.74 -4.77
C MET A 55 0.90 -9.66 -3.94
N GLY A 56 0.36 -10.44 -3.01
CA GLY A 56 1.12 -11.43 -2.24
C GLY A 56 1.99 -10.87 -1.11
N PHE A 57 1.80 -9.60 -0.71
CA PHE A 57 2.52 -9.04 0.45
C PHE A 57 2.00 -9.65 1.75
N SER A 58 2.88 -9.83 2.74
CA SER A 58 2.41 -10.25 4.06
C SER A 58 1.60 -9.12 4.73
N SER A 59 0.59 -9.50 5.49
CA SER A 59 -0.20 -8.53 6.27
C SER A 59 0.67 -7.76 7.28
N SER A 60 1.66 -8.44 7.88
CA SER A 60 2.64 -7.82 8.80
C SER A 60 3.49 -6.75 8.13
N TYR A 61 3.88 -6.94 6.86
CA TYR A 61 4.63 -5.93 6.09
C TYR A 61 3.84 -4.63 5.96
N ILE A 62 2.51 -4.72 5.79
CA ILE A 62 1.61 -3.56 5.74
C ILE A 62 1.44 -2.94 7.13
N ALA A 63 1.35 -3.77 8.17
CA ALA A 63 1.25 -3.35 9.56
C ALA A 63 2.44 -2.46 9.97
N GLU A 64 3.65 -2.81 9.54
CA GLU A 64 4.87 -2.02 9.74
C GLU A 64 4.89 -0.71 8.94
N ARG A 65 4.04 -0.58 7.91
CA ARG A 65 4.01 0.55 6.96
C ARG A 65 2.59 1.12 6.81
N PRO A 66 1.95 1.56 7.91
CA PRO A 66 0.54 1.95 7.92
C PRO A 66 0.25 3.19 7.05
N ALA A 67 1.27 3.97 6.73
CA ALA A 67 1.18 5.07 5.77
C ALA A 67 0.80 4.59 4.34
N LEU A 68 0.92 3.31 4.00
CA LEU A 68 0.33 2.77 2.76
C LEU A 68 -1.18 3.05 2.68
N LEU A 69 -1.87 3.05 3.82
CA LEU A 69 -3.31 3.31 3.91
C LEU A 69 -3.67 4.76 3.55
N THR A 70 -2.73 5.71 3.58
CA THR A 70 -3.02 7.11 3.24
C THR A 70 -3.20 7.29 1.74
N TYR A 71 -2.49 6.52 0.92
CA TYR A 71 -2.51 6.69 -0.53
C TYR A 71 -3.84 6.22 -1.16
N SER A 72 -4.11 6.74 -2.35
CA SER A 72 -5.26 6.29 -3.15
C SER A 72 -4.96 4.92 -3.75
N LEU A 73 -5.83 3.95 -3.50
CA LEU A 73 -5.72 2.63 -4.13
C LEU A 73 -5.74 2.76 -5.66
N LYS A 74 -6.79 3.37 -6.20
CA LYS A 74 -7.02 3.48 -7.65
C LYS A 74 -6.05 4.42 -8.35
N LYS A 75 -5.76 5.58 -7.75
CA LYS A 75 -4.94 6.62 -8.42
C LYS A 75 -3.44 6.48 -8.19
N ARG A 76 -2.99 5.64 -7.25
CA ARG A 76 -1.57 5.57 -6.89
C ARG A 76 -1.07 4.14 -6.66
N ILE A 77 -1.67 3.39 -5.74
CA ILE A 77 -1.14 2.05 -5.39
C ILE A 77 -1.25 1.12 -6.60
N THR A 78 -2.44 0.99 -7.20
CA THR A 78 -2.67 0.05 -8.30
C THR A 78 -1.83 0.37 -9.54
N PRO A 79 -1.83 1.60 -10.10
CA PRO A 79 -1.04 1.90 -11.30
C PRO A 79 0.46 1.66 -11.09
N ARG A 80 0.98 2.05 -9.92
CA ARG A 80 2.40 1.87 -9.61
C ARG A 80 2.78 0.41 -9.41
N CYS A 81 1.93 -0.40 -8.76
CA CYS A 81 2.13 -1.85 -8.68
C CYS A 81 2.08 -2.53 -10.05
N SER A 82 1.21 -2.10 -10.95
CA SER A 82 1.13 -2.66 -12.31
C SER A 82 2.39 -2.36 -13.13
N VAL A 83 2.94 -1.15 -13.03
CA VAL A 83 4.25 -0.82 -13.63
C VAL A 83 5.34 -1.74 -13.08
N LEU A 84 5.42 -1.91 -11.75
CA LEU A 84 6.41 -2.81 -11.13
C LEU A 84 6.29 -4.26 -11.62
N GLN A 85 5.06 -4.79 -11.75
CA GLN A 85 4.84 -6.15 -12.26
C GLN A 85 5.38 -6.33 -13.68
N VAL A 86 5.19 -5.36 -14.56
CA VAL A 86 5.73 -5.41 -15.93
C VAL A 86 7.26 -5.36 -15.90
N LEU A 87 7.84 -4.45 -15.12
CA LEU A 87 9.30 -4.34 -15.00
C LEU A 87 9.92 -5.64 -14.45
N LEU A 88 9.29 -6.24 -13.43
CA LEU A 88 9.68 -7.53 -12.87
C LEU A 88 9.61 -8.65 -13.91
N SER A 89 8.50 -8.75 -14.65
CA SER A 89 8.35 -9.78 -15.68
C SER A 89 9.37 -9.69 -16.81
N LYS A 90 9.92 -8.49 -17.04
CA LYS A 90 10.96 -8.22 -18.04
C LYS A 90 12.37 -8.25 -17.45
N VAL A 91 12.52 -8.54 -16.15
CA VAL A 91 13.81 -8.54 -15.44
C VAL A 91 14.55 -7.20 -15.54
N LEU A 92 13.81 -6.10 -15.73
CA LEU A 92 14.37 -4.74 -15.82
C LEU A 92 14.72 -4.17 -14.45
N VAL A 93 14.22 -4.81 -13.40
CA VAL A 93 14.39 -4.43 -12.00
C VAL A 93 14.52 -5.71 -11.14
N LYS A 94 15.30 -5.66 -10.04
CA LYS A 94 15.54 -6.80 -9.15
C LYS A 94 14.39 -7.10 -8.18
N ASP A 95 14.07 -8.36 -7.95
CA ASP A 95 13.10 -8.72 -6.91
C ASP A 95 13.42 -8.10 -5.52
N GLY A 96 12.38 -7.84 -4.72
CA GLY A 96 12.51 -7.26 -3.38
C GLY A 96 12.18 -5.77 -3.24
N PHE A 97 11.39 -5.17 -4.14
CA PHE A 97 10.97 -3.77 -3.97
C PHE A 97 10.03 -3.59 -2.79
N SER A 98 10.23 -2.49 -2.09
CA SER A 98 9.26 -1.98 -1.13
C SER A 98 8.13 -1.24 -1.87
N VAL A 99 6.93 -1.81 -1.87
CA VAL A 99 5.72 -1.13 -2.38
C VAL A 99 5.48 0.20 -1.66
N PHE A 100 5.85 0.29 -0.38
CA PHE A 100 5.81 1.56 0.34
C PHE A 100 6.75 2.60 -0.27
N SER A 101 7.98 2.22 -0.58
CA SER A 101 8.95 3.14 -1.19
C SER A 101 8.43 3.66 -2.53
N VAL A 102 7.86 2.77 -3.34
CA VAL A 102 7.30 3.12 -4.65
C VAL A 102 6.02 3.98 -4.52
N ALA A 103 5.17 3.72 -3.54
CA ALA A 103 3.98 4.53 -3.27
C ALA A 103 4.31 5.92 -2.69
N SER A 104 5.43 6.03 -1.95
CA SER A 104 5.79 7.24 -1.20
C SER A 104 6.43 8.34 -2.04
N ILE A 105 7.12 8.00 -3.13
CA ILE A 105 7.79 9.00 -3.97
C ILE A 105 6.78 9.87 -4.73
N THR A 106 7.22 11.06 -5.13
CA THR A 106 6.42 11.98 -5.94
C THR A 106 6.09 11.38 -7.30
N GLU A 107 5.12 11.98 -7.99
CA GLU A 107 4.71 11.58 -9.33
C GLU A 107 5.87 11.62 -10.31
N ASP A 108 6.54 12.77 -10.40
CA ASP A 108 7.66 12.98 -11.32
C ASP A 108 8.80 12.00 -11.07
N LYS A 109 9.14 11.76 -9.80
CA LYS A 109 10.17 10.79 -9.42
C LYS A 109 9.76 9.36 -9.79
N PHE A 110 8.49 9.01 -9.66
CA PHE A 110 7.98 7.70 -10.06
C PHE A 110 8.09 7.52 -11.57
N LEU A 111 7.59 8.49 -12.34
CA LEU A 111 7.68 8.49 -13.81
C LEU A 111 9.13 8.37 -14.28
N GLN A 112 10.02 9.21 -13.74
CA GLN A 112 11.42 9.21 -14.12
C GLN A 112 12.10 7.86 -13.84
N LYS A 113 11.85 7.28 -12.66
CA LYS A 113 12.58 6.10 -12.16
C LYS A 113 12.00 4.75 -12.61
N TYR A 114 10.73 4.69 -12.98
CA TYR A 114 10.06 3.43 -13.28
C TYR A 114 9.30 3.40 -14.60
N VAL A 115 9.09 4.55 -15.26
CA VAL A 115 8.33 4.60 -16.51
C VAL A 115 9.21 5.09 -17.65
N THR A 116 9.71 6.33 -17.60
CA THR A 116 10.41 6.95 -18.73
C THR A 116 11.83 6.41 -18.92
N CYS A 117 12.50 5.94 -17.87
CA CYS A 117 13.83 5.33 -17.99
C CYS A 117 13.81 3.95 -18.68
N TYR A 118 12.64 3.31 -18.77
CA TYR A 118 12.44 2.03 -19.45
C TYR A 118 11.58 2.18 -20.69
N LYS A 119 11.52 3.38 -21.27
CA LYS A 119 10.63 3.69 -22.41
C LYS A 119 11.00 2.89 -23.66
N ASP A 120 12.28 2.56 -23.84
CA ASP A 120 12.78 1.88 -25.04
C ASP A 120 12.61 0.36 -24.90
N GLU A 121 12.83 -0.18 -23.70
CA GLU A 121 12.67 -1.59 -23.36
C GLU A 121 11.21 -1.99 -23.09
N SER A 122 10.39 -1.03 -22.68
CA SER A 122 8.99 -1.24 -22.34
C SER A 122 8.09 -0.04 -22.63
N PRO A 123 7.85 0.29 -23.92
CA PRO A 123 6.99 1.41 -24.33
C PRO A 123 5.56 1.32 -23.75
N GLN A 124 5.09 0.10 -23.46
CA GLN A 124 3.78 -0.15 -22.87
C GLN A 124 3.57 0.45 -21.48
N LEU A 125 4.64 0.78 -20.74
CA LEU A 125 4.55 1.37 -19.40
C LEU A 125 3.83 2.73 -19.42
N MET A 126 4.01 3.50 -20.49
CA MET A 126 3.33 4.79 -20.70
C MET A 126 1.81 4.67 -20.91
N LYS A 127 1.30 3.46 -21.16
CA LYS A 127 -0.14 3.20 -21.32
C LYS A 127 -0.78 2.69 -20.02
N LEU A 128 0.03 2.20 -19.09
CA LEU A 128 -0.40 1.68 -17.79
C LEU A 128 -0.52 2.77 -16.73
N TYR A 129 0.02 3.95 -17.02
CA TYR A 129 0.17 5.06 -16.09
C TYR A 129 -0.25 6.35 -16.78
#